data_AF-A0A7C5VDY1-F1
#
_entry.id   AF-A0A7C5VDY1-F1
#
_cell.length_a   1.000
_cell.length_b   1.000
_cell.length_c   1.000
_cell.angle_alpha   90.00
_cell.angle_beta   90.00
_cell.angle_gamma   90.00
#
_symmetry.space_group_name_H-M   'P 1'
#
loop_
_entity.id
_entity.type
_entity.pdbx_description
1 polymer ?
#
loop_
_entity_poly.entity_id
_entity_poly.type
_entity_poly.pdbx_seq_one_letter_code
_entity_poly.pdbx_strand_id
1 'polypeptide(L)'
;SLPLYSQEFYRMASEKLRDGGVLVTQATSIVHNPFAFRSIMETVRTAFSHVTPLAVFVVSFSSVWGFVVASDSRSPEEVSGEEVDRVLRERVSGGLRFYSGRVHHALIELARRYLELSRPDYRIIRDGEPVLIP
;
A
#
# COMPACT_ATOMS: atom_id res chain seq x y z
N SER A 1 -17.56 -3.60 -16.43
CA SER A 1 -16.23 -3.18 -15.92
C SER A 1 -15.56 -4.40 -15.30
N LEU A 2 -14.23 -4.52 -15.38
CA LEU A 2 -13.49 -5.57 -14.68
C LEU A 2 -13.15 -5.07 -13.26
N PRO A 3 -13.46 -5.83 -12.20
CA PRO A 3 -13.08 -5.46 -10.83
C PRO A 3 -11.55 -5.60 -10.65
N LEU A 4 -10.86 -4.49 -10.35
CA LEU A 4 -9.40 -4.44 -10.19
C LEU A 4 -8.93 -4.40 -8.72
N TYR A 5 -9.85 -4.61 -7.78
CA TYR A 5 -9.58 -4.62 -6.34
C TYR A 5 -10.04 -5.92 -5.67
N SER A 6 -10.41 -6.93 -6.47
CA SER A 6 -10.88 -8.21 -5.96
C SER A 6 -9.72 -9.16 -5.61
N GLN A 7 -10.01 -10.15 -4.77
CA GLN A 7 -9.09 -11.23 -4.48
C GLN A 7 -8.66 -11.96 -5.76
N GLU A 8 -9.60 -12.19 -6.67
CA GLU A 8 -9.37 -12.86 -7.95
C GLU A 8 -8.35 -12.07 -8.78
N PHE A 9 -8.52 -10.75 -8.87
CA PHE A 9 -7.55 -9.89 -9.54
C PHE A 9 -6.17 -9.94 -8.90
N TYR A 10 -6.07 -9.82 -7.57
CA TYR A 10 -4.76 -9.80 -6.91
C TYR A 10 -4.02 -11.13 -6.99
N ARG A 11 -4.73 -12.27 -6.97
CA ARG A 11 -4.13 -13.59 -7.23
C ARG A 11 -3.59 -13.70 -8.66
N MET A 12 -4.36 -13.27 -9.65
CA MET A 12 -3.87 -13.23 -11.04
C MET A 12 -2.66 -12.29 -11.17
N ALA A 13 -2.68 -11.15 -10.49
CA ALA A 13 -1.58 -10.19 -10.52
C ALA A 13 -0.31 -10.76 -9.89
N SER A 14 -0.39 -11.44 -8.74
CA SER A 14 0.77 -12.04 -8.08
C SER A 14 1.44 -13.11 -8.94
N GLU A 15 0.65 -13.96 -9.61
CA GLU A 15 1.15 -14.98 -10.55
C GLU A 15 1.88 -14.42 -11.79
N LYS A 16 1.69 -13.14 -12.12
CA LYS A 16 2.35 -12.48 -13.26
C LYS A 16 3.61 -11.71 -12.87
N LEU A 17 3.90 -11.58 -11.57
CA LEU A 17 5.14 -10.96 -11.11
C LEU A 17 6.31 -11.91 -11.32
N ARG A 18 7.49 -11.34 -11.59
CA ARG A 18 8.75 -12.08 -11.53
C ARG A 18 9.09 -12.37 -10.07
N ASP A 19 10.00 -13.32 -9.85
CA ASP A 19 10.59 -13.53 -8.53
C ASP A 19 11.19 -12.21 -8.00
N GLY A 20 10.95 -11.91 -6.72
CA GLY A 20 11.27 -10.60 -6.13
C GLY A 20 10.34 -9.44 -6.55
N GLY A 21 9.26 -9.71 -7.28
CA GLY A 21 8.32 -8.70 -7.75
C GLY A 21 7.55 -8.00 -6.61
N VAL A 22 7.11 -6.77 -6.89
CA VAL A 22 6.36 -5.95 -5.94
C VAL A 22 5.13 -5.39 -6.64
N LEU A 23 3.98 -5.47 -5.96
CA LEU A 23 2.75 -4.79 -6.34
C LEU A 23 2.54 -3.58 -5.43
N VAL A 24 2.14 -2.45 -6.00
CA VAL A 24 1.74 -1.27 -5.25
C VAL A 24 0.41 -0.76 -5.80
N THR A 25 -0.54 -0.48 -4.92
CA THR A 25 -1.80 0.18 -5.29
C THR A 25 -2.10 1.34 -4.36
N GLN A 26 -2.71 2.40 -4.91
CA GLN A 26 -3.44 3.35 -4.09
C GLN A 26 -4.62 2.64 -3.43
N ALA A 27 -4.99 3.04 -2.21
CA ALA A 27 -6.00 2.38 -1.40
C ALA A 27 -6.96 3.37 -0.73
N THR A 28 -7.29 4.49 -1.38
CA THR A 28 -8.12 5.58 -0.86
C THR A 28 -7.58 6.22 0.43
N SER A 29 -8.35 7.12 1.04
CA SER A 29 -8.01 7.76 2.31
C SER A 29 -8.11 6.77 3.47
N ILE A 30 -7.01 6.60 4.20
CA ILE A 30 -6.96 5.79 5.43
C ILE A 30 -7.75 6.41 6.59
N VAL A 31 -8.01 7.72 6.55
CA VAL A 31 -8.77 8.45 7.59
C VAL A 31 -10.24 8.61 7.22
N HIS A 32 -10.53 9.02 5.99
CA HIS A 32 -11.91 9.30 5.57
C HIS A 32 -12.65 8.04 5.10
N ASN A 33 -11.94 7.05 4.56
CA ASN A 33 -12.52 5.81 4.05
C ASN A 33 -11.85 4.56 4.67
N PRO A 34 -11.77 4.45 6.01
CA PRO A 34 -10.93 3.44 6.67
C PRO A 34 -11.40 2.00 6.41
N PHE A 35 -12.71 1.78 6.27
CA PHE A 35 -13.28 0.47 5.88
C PHE A 35 -12.81 0.05 4.48
N ALA A 36 -12.84 0.96 3.51
CA ALA A 36 -12.41 0.67 2.15
C ALA A 36 -10.90 0.47 2.08
N PHE A 37 -10.11 1.32 2.73
CA PHE A 37 -8.66 1.15 2.84
C PHE A 37 -8.31 -0.22 3.42
N ARG A 38 -8.89 -0.60 4.57
CA ARG A 38 -8.60 -1.89 5.20
C ARG A 38 -9.10 -3.06 4.37
N SER A 39 -10.26 -2.95 3.72
CA SER A 39 -10.76 -3.98 2.80
C SER A 39 -9.81 -4.23 1.63
N ILE A 40 -9.25 -3.17 1.03
CA ILE A 40 -8.24 -3.30 -0.03
C ILE A 40 -6.98 -3.99 0.52
N MET A 41 -6.44 -3.50 1.63
CA MET A 41 -5.23 -4.06 2.26
C MET A 41 -5.38 -5.54 2.60
N GLU A 42 -6.49 -5.92 3.24
CA GLU A 42 -6.76 -7.31 3.62
C GLU A 42 -7.08 -8.19 2.40
N THR A 43 -7.65 -7.64 1.34
CA THR A 43 -7.82 -8.38 0.08
C THR A 43 -6.48 -8.66 -0.60
N VAL A 44 -5.57 -7.67 -0.65
CA VAL A 44 -4.20 -7.87 -1.16
C VAL A 44 -3.46 -8.93 -0.34
N ARG A 45 -3.65 -8.96 0.99
CA ARG A 45 -3.06 -9.97 1.90
C ARG A 45 -3.45 -11.41 1.57
N THR A 46 -4.52 -11.62 0.79
CA THR A 46 -4.91 -12.97 0.35
C THR A 46 -4.10 -13.52 -0.82
N ALA A 47 -3.23 -12.70 -1.42
CA ALA A 47 -2.42 -13.06 -2.58
C ALA A 47 -0.91 -12.87 -2.37
N PHE A 48 -0.49 -12.29 -1.24
CA PHE A 48 0.92 -11.95 -0.97
C PHE A 48 1.30 -12.22 0.50
N SER A 49 2.54 -12.63 0.71
CA SER A 49 3.10 -12.96 2.04
C SER A 49 3.41 -11.72 2.88
N HIS A 50 3.90 -10.64 2.24
CA HIS A 50 4.17 -9.37 2.89
C HIS A 50 3.23 -8.29 2.35
N VAL A 51 2.56 -7.57 3.24
CA VAL A 51 1.67 -6.45 2.90
C VAL A 51 1.90 -5.31 3.89
N THR A 52 2.35 -4.18 3.37
CA THR A 52 2.74 -2.99 4.13
C THR A 52 1.90 -1.78 3.71
N PRO A 53 1.15 -1.17 4.64
CA PRO A 53 0.41 0.05 4.37
C PRO A 53 1.34 1.28 4.42
N LEU A 54 1.05 2.28 3.59
CA LEU A 54 1.68 3.60 3.61
C LEU A 54 0.62 4.68 3.73
N ALA A 55 0.91 5.76 4.46
CA ALA A 55 0.01 6.89 4.63
C ALA A 55 0.75 8.21 4.44
N VAL A 56 0.20 9.10 3.60
CA VAL A 56 0.77 10.42 3.31
C VAL A 56 -0.34 11.47 3.24
N PHE A 57 -0.10 12.66 3.78
CA PHE A 57 -1.01 13.79 3.57
C PHE A 57 -0.82 14.37 2.16
N VAL A 58 -1.85 14.31 1.32
CA VAL A 58 -1.86 14.87 -0.04
C VAL A 58 -2.60 16.20 -0.01
N VAL A 59 -1.86 17.29 -0.17
CA VAL A 59 -2.37 18.67 0.00
C VAL A 59 -3.55 18.97 -0.92
N SER A 60 -3.46 18.62 -2.21
CA SER A 60 -4.54 18.86 -3.18
C SER A 60 -5.81 18.06 -2.88
N PHE A 61 -5.69 16.96 -2.12
CA PHE A 61 -6.85 16.18 -1.68
C PHE A 61 -7.35 16.61 -0.30
N SER A 62 -6.62 17.50 0.39
CA SER A 62 -6.87 17.90 1.78
C SER A 62 -7.08 16.69 2.70
N SER A 63 -6.33 15.61 2.45
CA SER A 63 -6.61 14.29 3.05
C SER A 63 -5.35 13.45 3.17
N VAL A 64 -5.32 12.61 4.20
CA VAL A 64 -4.34 11.51 4.30
C VAL A 64 -4.76 10.43 3.31
N TRP A 65 -3.90 10.17 2.34
CA TRP A 65 -4.07 9.15 1.32
C TRP A 65 -3.24 7.91 1.61
N GLY A 66 -3.82 6.76 1.31
CA GLY A 66 -3.27 5.45 1.60
C GLY A 66 -2.75 4.74 0.36
N PHE A 67 -1.68 3.98 0.53
CA PHE A 67 -1.18 3.02 -0.45
C PHE A 67 -0.92 1.69 0.24
N VAL A 68 -0.95 0.60 -0.52
CA VAL A 68 -0.59 -0.75 -0.07
C VAL A 68 0.51 -1.27 -0.96
N VAL A 69 1.61 -1.69 -0.34
CA VAL A 69 2.75 -2.36 -1.00
C VAL A 69 2.71 -3.84 -0.64
N ALA A 70 2.91 -4.72 -1.61
CA ALA A 70 2.87 -6.15 -1.41
C ALA A 70 3.95 -6.90 -2.20
N SER A 71 4.52 -7.95 -1.60
CA SER A 71 5.53 -8.81 -2.21
C SER A 71 5.56 -10.18 -1.51
N ASP A 72 6.03 -11.21 -2.20
CA ASP A 72 6.33 -12.52 -1.61
C ASP A 72 7.80 -12.69 -1.20
N SER A 73 8.64 -11.67 -1.44
CA SER A 73 10.08 -11.77 -1.24
C SER A 73 10.58 -11.04 0.01
N ARG A 74 10.48 -9.70 0.02
CA ARG A 74 10.97 -8.85 1.10
C ARG A 74 9.92 -7.80 1.47
N SER A 75 9.75 -7.58 2.77
CA SER A 75 8.90 -6.51 3.26
C SER A 75 9.60 -5.15 3.09
N PRO A 76 8.90 -4.09 2.61
CA PRO A 76 9.43 -2.73 2.64
C PRO A 76 9.90 -2.31 4.05
N GLU A 77 9.26 -2.82 5.09
CA GLU A 77 9.54 -2.52 6.49
C GLU A 77 10.95 -2.96 6.92
N GLU A 78 11.53 -3.93 6.22
CA GLU A 78 12.87 -4.47 6.47
C GLU A 78 13.96 -3.69 5.74
N VAL A 79 13.60 -2.69 4.93
CA VAL A 79 14.54 -1.86 4.18
C VAL A 79 14.98 -0.69 5.05
N SER A 80 16.27 -0.61 5.38
CA SER A 80 16.76 0.52 6.20
C SER A 80 16.67 1.84 5.42
N GLY A 81 16.55 2.95 6.14
CA GLY A 81 16.53 4.27 5.51
C GLY A 81 17.80 4.54 4.69
N GLU A 82 18.95 4.08 5.17
CA GLU A 82 20.23 4.21 4.47
C GLU A 82 20.24 3.40 3.18
N GLU A 83 19.67 2.19 3.19
CA GLU A 83 19.52 1.38 1.99
C GLU A 83 18.60 2.05 0.97
N VAL A 84 17.46 2.60 1.42
CA VAL A 84 16.57 3.40 0.56
C VAL A 84 17.33 4.56 -0.06
N ASP A 85 18.01 5.38 0.75
CA ASP A 85 18.75 6.55 0.25
C ASP A 85 19.89 6.15 -0.70
N ARG A 86 20.56 5.02 -0.45
CA ARG A 86 21.58 4.47 -1.35
C ARG A 86 20.97 4.10 -2.71
N VAL A 87 19.88 3.33 -2.71
CA VAL A 87 19.19 2.90 -3.94
C VAL A 87 18.64 4.10 -4.71
N LEU A 88 18.10 5.10 -4.02
CA LEU A 88 17.62 6.34 -4.65
C LEU A 88 18.75 7.07 -5.38
N ARG A 89 19.93 7.20 -4.77
CA ARG A 89 21.10 7.81 -5.42
C ARG A 89 21.57 7.03 -6.64
N GLU A 90 21.50 5.70 -6.59
CA GLU A 90 21.95 4.83 -7.68
C GLU A 90 20.97 4.80 -8.86
N ARG A 91 19.66 4.91 -8.61
CA ARG A 91 18.62 4.58 -9.61
C ARG A 91 17.72 5.72 -10.02
N VAL A 92 17.72 6.85 -9.30
CA VAL A 92 16.82 7.97 -9.56
C VAL A 92 17.62 9.22 -9.94
N SER A 93 17.34 9.76 -11.13
CA SER A 93 17.93 11.01 -11.60
C SER A 93 17.09 12.22 -11.16
N GLY A 94 17.74 13.39 -11.04
CA GLY A 94 17.05 14.67 -10.77
C GLY A 94 16.73 14.96 -9.30
N GLY A 95 16.98 14.02 -8.38
CA GLY A 95 16.70 14.17 -6.96
C GLY A 95 15.20 14.17 -6.63
N LEU A 96 14.86 13.69 -5.43
CA LEU A 96 13.46 13.64 -4.98
C LEU A 96 13.14 14.80 -4.04
N ARG A 97 11.93 15.34 -4.18
CA ARG A 97 11.44 16.46 -3.35
C ARG A 97 10.73 16.03 -2.07
N PHE A 98 10.33 14.76 -1.97
CA PHE A 98 9.51 14.26 -0.88
C PHE A 98 10.08 12.97 -0.28
N TYR A 99 10.31 11.96 -1.12
CA TYR A 99 10.68 10.64 -0.64
C TYR A 99 12.18 10.54 -0.32
N SER A 100 12.49 9.93 0.82
CA SER A 100 13.82 9.62 1.33
C SER A 100 13.74 8.42 2.26
N GLY A 101 14.87 7.88 2.72
CA GLY A 101 14.91 6.79 3.69
C GLY A 101 14.20 7.10 4.99
N ARG A 102 14.31 8.33 5.50
CA ARG A 102 13.56 8.76 6.70
C ARG A 102 12.07 8.83 6.44
N VAL A 103 11.67 9.32 5.27
CA VAL A 103 10.25 9.44 4.89
C VAL A 103 9.65 8.06 4.65
N HIS A 104 10.37 7.12 4.05
CA HIS A 104 9.95 5.73 3.87
C HIS A 104 9.39 5.13 5.17
N HIS A 105 10.17 5.19 6.26
CA HIS A 105 9.77 4.69 7.57
C HIS A 105 8.61 5.49 8.19
N ALA A 106 8.62 6.81 8.03
CA ALA A 106 7.55 7.66 8.54
C ALA A 106 6.19 7.34 7.88
N LEU A 107 6.16 7.07 6.58
CA LEU A 107 4.93 6.72 5.86
C LEU A 107 4.33 5.40 6.36
N ILE A 108 5.18 4.41 6.63
CA ILE A 108 4.78 3.10 7.18
C ILE A 108 4.22 3.28 8.59
N GLU A 109 4.99 3.95 9.45
CA GLU A 109 4.62 4.10 10.86
C GLU A 109 3.32 4.89 11.03
N LEU A 110 3.14 5.98 10.27
CA LEU A 110 1.88 6.73 10.26
C LEU A 110 0.70 5.84 9.86
N ALA A 111 0.84 5.01 8.84
CA ALA A 111 -0.22 4.13 8.40
C ALA A 111 -0.62 3.12 9.47
N ARG A 112 0.37 2.50 10.13
CA ARG A 112 0.15 1.60 11.27
C ARG A 112 -0.57 2.32 12.39
N ARG A 113 -0.14 3.54 12.75
CA ARG A 113 -0.81 4.34 13.79
C ARG A 113 -2.28 4.59 13.48
N TYR A 114 -2.62 4.96 12.25
CA TYR A 114 -4.01 5.17 11.85
C TYR A 114 -4.83 3.88 11.96
N LEU A 115 -4.31 2.74 11.48
CA LEU A 115 -5.01 1.45 11.55
C LEU A 115 -5.24 0.98 12.99
N GLU A 116 -4.24 1.13 13.85
CA GLU A 116 -4.34 0.71 15.24
C GLU A 116 -5.30 1.58 16.05
N LEU A 117 -5.33 2.89 15.80
CA LEU A 117 -6.23 3.81 16.50
C LEU A 117 -7.68 3.67 16.03
N SER A 118 -7.90 3.49 14.73
CA SER A 118 -9.25 3.40 14.16
C SER A 118 -9.86 2.01 14.18
N ARG A 119 -9.03 0.95 14.22
CA ARG A 119 -9.42 -0.48 14.20
C ARG A 119 -10.59 -0.77 13.24
N PRO A 120 -10.54 -0.31 11.98
CA PRO A 120 -11.74 -0.29 11.15
C PRO A 120 -12.16 -1.70 10.77
N ASP A 121 -13.44 -1.96 10.59
CA ASP A 121 -13.86 -3.25 10.03
C ASP A 121 -13.40 -3.39 8.58
N TYR A 122 -13.48 -4.60 8.05
CA TYR A 122 -13.13 -4.89 6.66
C TYR A 122 -13.92 -6.07 6.12
N ARG A 123 -13.87 -6.23 4.80
CA ARG A 123 -14.21 -7.49 4.13
C ARG A 123 -13.22 -7.77 3.01
N ILE A 124 -13.11 -9.03 2.63
CA ILE A 124 -12.39 -9.41 1.41
C ILE A 124 -13.27 -9.04 0.21
N ILE A 125 -12.71 -8.25 -0.71
CA ILE A 125 -13.38 -7.82 -1.94
C ILE A 125 -13.32 -8.98 -2.93
N ARG A 126 -14.46 -9.29 -3.55
CA ARG A 126 -14.60 -10.37 -4.54
C ARG A 126 -15.21 -9.87 -5.81
N ASP A 127 -14.99 -10.60 -6.89
CA ASP A 127 -15.73 -10.39 -8.13
C ASP A 127 -17.24 -10.42 -7.86
N GLY A 128 -17.97 -9.41 -8.34
CA GLY A 128 -19.41 -9.24 -8.10
C GLY A 128 -19.78 -8.61 -6.75
N GLU A 129 -18.83 -8.45 -5.82
CA GLU A 129 -19.07 -7.89 -4.47
C GLU A 129 -18.14 -6.69 -4.16
N PRO A 130 -18.17 -5.62 -4.97
CA PRO A 130 -17.25 -4.50 -4.81
C PRO A 130 -17.51 -3.72 -3.52
N VAL A 131 -16.47 -3.21 -2.87
CA VAL A 131 -16.60 -2.14 -1.89
C VAL A 131 -16.79 -0.83 -2.64
N LEU A 132 -17.91 -0.16 -2.39
CA LEU A 132 -18.20 1.16 -2.95
C LEU A 132 -17.78 2.23 -1.94
N ILE A 133 -17.10 3.25 -2.44
CA ILE A 133 -16.79 4.46 -1.68
C ILE A 133 -17.90 5.47 -2.01
N PRO A 134 -18.63 6.00 -1.01
CA PRO A 134 -19.68 6.99 -1.24
C PRO A 134 -19.16 8.31 -1.84
#